data_AF-A0A353E3A6-F1
#
_entry.id   AF-A0A353E3A6-F1
#
_cell.length_a   1.000
_cell.length_b   1.000
_cell.length_c   1.000
_cell.angle_alpha   90.00
_cell.angle_beta   90.00
_cell.angle_gamma   90.00
#
_symmetry.space_group_name_H-M   'P 1'
#
loop_
_entity.id
_entity.type
_entity.pdbx_description
1 polymer ?
#
loop_
_entity_poly.entity_id
_entity_poly.type
_entity_poly.pdbx_seq_one_letter_code
_entity_poly.pdbx_strand_id
1 'polypeptide(L)'
;MEKLIGRKQERAKLQACMESGRSELVVVYGRRRIGKTFLVRRFFKDNYAFSFVGKHEMGREMQLSEFAKALQQYSRSAFVPVFKSWTEA
;
A
#
# COMPACT_ATOMS: atom_id res chain seq x y z
N MET A 1 18.38 -0.51 10.47
CA MET A 1 16.93 -0.74 10.38
C MET A 1 16.24 -0.20 11.62
N GLU A 2 15.34 0.77 11.47
CA GLU A 2 14.63 1.36 12.63
C GLU A 2 13.61 0.38 13.23
N LYS A 3 13.56 0.29 14.56
CA LYS A 3 12.68 -0.61 15.30
C LYS A 3 11.30 0.04 15.48
N LEU A 4 10.20 -0.67 15.19
CA LEU A 4 8.85 -0.21 15.54
C LEU A 4 8.64 -0.35 17.05
N ILE A 5 8.64 0.77 17.76
CA ILE A 5 8.40 0.83 19.21
C ILE A 5 6.91 1.13 19.46
N GLY A 6 6.31 0.45 20.45
CA GLY A 6 4.91 0.63 20.80
C GLY A 6 3.93 -0.03 19.82
N ARG A 7 2.73 0.54 19.68
CA ARG A 7 1.66 0.08 18.76
C ARG A 7 1.22 -1.36 18.97
N LYS A 8 1.29 -1.87 20.22
CA LYS A 8 1.04 -3.29 20.52
C LYS A 8 -0.35 -3.74 20.07
N GLN A 9 -1.37 -2.89 20.31
CA GLN A 9 -2.75 -3.20 19.94
C GLN A 9 -2.96 -3.19 18.42
N GLU A 10 -2.44 -2.19 17.70
CA GLU A 10 -2.58 -2.12 16.25
C GLU A 10 -1.83 -3.27 15.56
N ARG A 11 -0.64 -3.64 16.07
CA ARG A 11 0.10 -4.80 15.59
C ARG A 11 -0.66 -6.11 15.79
N ALA A 12 -1.29 -6.30 16.95
CA ALA A 12 -2.10 -7.48 17.22
C ALA A 12 -3.31 -7.57 16.28
N LYS A 13 -3.97 -6.44 15.99
CA LYS A 13 -5.08 -6.39 15.02
C LYS A 13 -4.61 -6.77 13.60
N LEU A 14 -3.50 -6.19 13.14
CA LEU A 14 -2.94 -6.54 11.83
C LEU A 14 -2.55 -8.02 11.75
N GLN A 15 -1.98 -8.58 12.82
CA GLN A 15 -1.62 -10.00 12.89
C GLN A 15 -2.87 -10.90 12.80
N ALA A 16 -3.91 -10.58 13.57
CA ALA A 16 -5.17 -11.32 13.53
C ALA A 16 -5.81 -11.30 12.14
N CYS A 17 -5.77 -10.17 11.42
CA CYS A 17 -6.24 -10.11 10.03
C CYS A 17 -5.45 -11.06 9.12
N MET A 18 -4.12 -11.12 9.26
CA MET A 18 -3.27 -12.01 8.47
C MET A 18 -3.50 -13.49 8.77
N GLU A 19 -3.89 -13.83 10.00
CA GLU A 19 -4.16 -15.21 10.45
C GLU A 19 -5.62 -15.64 10.21
N SER A 20 -6.50 -14.72 9.80
CA SER A 20 -7.95 -14.97 9.68
C SER A 20 -8.35 -16.00 8.62
N GLY A 21 -7.47 -16.33 7.67
CA GLY A 21 -7.75 -17.24 6.56
C GLY A 21 -8.75 -16.71 5.52
N ARG A 22 -9.17 -15.44 5.62
CA ARG A 22 -10.09 -14.77 4.68
C ARG A 22 -9.55 -13.43 4.21
N SER A 23 -10.16 -12.86 3.18
CA SER A 23 -9.84 -11.51 2.72
C SER A 23 -10.29 -10.47 3.74
N GLU A 24 -9.37 -9.60 4.14
CA GLU A 24 -9.59 -8.53 5.13
C GLU A 24 -9.29 -7.16 4.52
N LEU A 25 -10.17 -6.19 4.77
CA LEU A 25 -9.96 -4.79 4.38
C LEU A 25 -9.66 -3.95 5.62
N VAL A 26 -8.43 -3.46 5.73
CA VAL A 26 -7.98 -2.67 6.88
C VAL A 26 -7.81 -1.21 6.52
N VAL A 27 -8.54 -0.33 7.20
CA VAL A 27 -8.39 1.13 7.07
C VAL A 27 -7.60 1.68 8.25
N VAL A 28 -6.44 2.29 7.98
CA VAL A 28 -5.59 2.92 9.03
C VAL A 28 -5.73 4.44 8.96
N TYR A 29 -6.37 5.04 9.97
CA TYR A 29 -6.65 6.48 10.03
C TYR A 29 -6.11 7.14 11.32
N GLY A 30 -6.10 8.47 11.35
CA GLY A 30 -5.60 9.26 12.49
C GLY A 30 -4.88 10.55 12.06
N ARG A 31 -4.36 11.32 13.02
CA ARG A 31 -3.70 12.63 12.80
C ARG A 31 -2.53 12.56 11.80
N ARG A 32 -2.22 13.68 11.14
CA ARG A 32 -1.04 13.77 10.24
C ARG A 32 0.24 13.50 11.06
N ARG A 33 1.24 12.87 10.43
CA ARG A 33 2.58 12.62 11.00
C ARG A 33 2.68 11.70 12.23
N ILE A 34 1.61 10.99 12.61
CA ILE A 34 1.68 9.99 13.70
C ILE A 34 2.32 8.64 13.30
N GLY A 35 2.90 8.51 12.10
CA GLY A 35 3.59 7.28 11.68
C GLY A 35 2.68 6.14 11.20
N LYS A 36 1.52 6.44 10.62
CA LYS A 36 0.61 5.42 10.05
C LYS A 36 1.28 4.61 8.94
N THR A 37 1.89 5.28 7.97
CA THR A 37 2.64 4.63 6.89
C THR A 37 3.81 3.83 7.43
N PHE A 38 4.49 4.34 8.47
CA PHE A 38 5.59 3.65 9.13
C PHE A 38 5.13 2.35 9.81
N LEU A 39 3.96 2.36 10.47
CA LEU A 39 3.36 1.16 11.07
C LEU A 39 3.16 0.06 10.02
N VAL A 40 2.50 0.37 8.91
CA VAL A 40 2.22 -0.61 7.84
C VAL A 40 3.55 -1.12 7.24
N ARG A 41 4.45 -0.22 6.82
CA ARG A 41 5.79 -0.57 6.28
C ARG A 41 6.59 -1.47 7.19
N ARG A 42 6.65 -1.16 8.48
CA ARG A 42 7.46 -1.93 9.39
C ARG A 42 6.81 -3.24 9.82
N PHE A 43 5.48 -3.28 9.94
CA PHE A 43 4.74 -4.52 10.23
C PHE A 43 4.94 -5.55 9.12
N PHE A 44 4.77 -5.14 7.86
CA PHE A 44 4.94 -6.00 6.69
C PHE A 44 6.39 -6.12 6.22
N LYS A 45 7.35 -5.44 6.86
CA LYS A 45 8.78 -5.44 6.49
C LYS A 45 9.02 -5.03 5.03
N ASP A 46 8.26 -4.04 4.56
CA ASP A 46 8.22 -3.60 3.15
C ASP A 46 7.95 -4.75 2.15
N ASN A 47 7.36 -5.86 2.61
CA ASN A 47 6.99 -7.00 1.78
C ASN A 47 5.49 -6.96 1.47
N TYR A 48 5.17 -6.56 0.24
CA TYR A 48 3.82 -6.47 -0.28
C TYR A 48 3.76 -7.08 -1.67
N ALA A 49 2.63 -7.69 -2.02
CA ALA A 49 2.36 -8.08 -3.41
C ALA A 49 2.29 -6.85 -4.33
N PHE A 50 1.77 -5.74 -3.82
CA PHE A 50 1.65 -4.48 -4.55
C PHE A 50 1.46 -3.31 -3.58
N SER A 51 1.97 -2.13 -3.93
CA SER A 51 1.72 -0.88 -3.20
C SER A 51 1.78 0.32 -4.13
N PHE A 52 0.83 1.23 -3.97
CA PHE A 52 0.75 2.47 -4.73
C PHE A 52 0.32 3.62 -3.82
N VAL A 53 0.92 4.80 -4.03
CA VAL A 53 0.57 6.02 -3.31
C VAL A 53 0.11 7.05 -4.34
N GLY A 54 -1.18 7.37 -4.31
CA GLY A 54 -1.72 8.48 -5.09
C GLY A 54 -1.13 9.82 -4.62
N LYS A 55 -0.77 10.67 -5.57
CA LYS A 55 -0.29 12.04 -5.30
C LYS A 55 -1.48 13.00 -5.29
N HIS A 56 -1.58 13.82 -4.25
CA HIS A 56 -2.59 14.87 -4.16
C HIS A 56 -2.40 15.88 -5.31
N GLU A 57 -3.49 16.39 -5.87
CA GLU A 57 -3.51 17.35 -7.00
C GLU A 57 -2.86 16.85 -8.31
N MET A 58 -2.50 15.56 -8.39
CA MET A 58 -2.04 14.98 -9.65
C MET A 58 -3.23 14.64 -10.55
N GLY A 59 -3.16 15.06 -11.81
CA GLY A 59 -4.18 14.73 -12.82
C GLY A 59 -4.35 13.22 -13.00
N ARG A 60 -5.59 12.80 -13.33
CA ARG A 60 -5.98 11.38 -13.45
C ARG A 60 -5.04 10.58 -14.36
N GLU A 61 -4.72 11.11 -15.54
CA GLU A 61 -3.86 10.43 -16.54
C GLU A 61 -2.46 10.17 -16.00
N MET A 62 -1.90 11.14 -15.29
CA MET A 62 -0.58 11.00 -14.67
C MET A 62 -0.63 10.00 -13.51
N GLN A 63 -1.70 9.98 -12.70
CA GLN A 63 -1.86 8.95 -11.67
C GLN A 63 -1.96 7.54 -12.26
N LEU A 64 -2.72 7.35 -13.34
CA LEU A 64 -2.84 6.06 -14.05
C LEU A 64 -1.48 5.62 -14.63
N SER A 65 -0.71 6.56 -15.18
CA SER A 65 0.65 6.28 -15.67
C SER A 65 1.59 5.82 -14.54
N GLU A 66 1.56 6.50 -13.39
CA GLU A 66 2.37 6.11 -12.23
C GLU A 66 1.91 4.77 -11.63
N PHE A 67 0.60 4.49 -11.64
CA PHE A 67 0.03 3.22 -11.23
C PHE A 67 0.50 2.07 -12.15
N ALA A 68 0.47 2.27 -13.47
CA ALA A 68 0.98 1.31 -14.45
C ALA A 68 2.47 1.00 -14.25
N LYS A 69 3.28 2.01 -13.97
CA LYS A 69 4.71 1.83 -13.63
C LYS A 69 4.88 1.00 -12.35
N ALA A 70 4.07 1.26 -11.32
CA ALA A 70 4.09 0.46 -10.10
C ALA A 70 3.73 -1.01 -10.39
N LEU A 71 2.70 -1.26 -11.20
CA LEU A 71 2.33 -2.63 -11.61
C LEU A 71 3.46 -3.33 -12.37
N GLN A 72 4.10 -2.65 -13.31
CA GLN A 72 5.26 -3.19 -14.02
C GLN A 72 6.38 -3.58 -13.05
N GLN A 73 6.72 -2.68 -12.12
CA GLN A 73 7.80 -2.90 -11.16
C GLN A 73 7.55 -4.10 -10.26
N TYR A 74 6.33 -4.25 -9.72
CA TYR A 74 5.98 -5.35 -8.82
C TYR A 74 5.78 -6.68 -9.57
N SER A 75 5.21 -6.65 -10.77
CA SER A 75 5.03 -7.85 -11.60
C SER A 75 6.31 -8.34 -12.27
N ARG A 76 7.36 -7.49 -12.34
CA ARG A 76 8.58 -7.72 -13.14
C ARG A 76 8.28 -7.97 -14.62
N SER A 77 7.15 -7.45 -15.11
CA SER A 77 6.76 -7.56 -16.51
C SER A 77 7.63 -6.65 -17.39
N ALA A 78 7.95 -7.11 -18.59
CA ALA A 78 8.56 -6.26 -19.61
C ALA A 78 7.58 -5.20 -20.16
N PHE A 79 6.27 -5.41 -19.96
CA PHE A 79 5.21 -4.57 -20.51
C PHE A 79 4.65 -3.58 -19.48
N VAL A 80 4.48 -2.33 -19.90
CA VAL A 80 3.75 -1.31 -19.14
C VAL A 80 2.34 -1.18 -19.71
N PRO A 81 1.28 -1.49 -18.93
CA PRO A 81 -0.07 -1.28 -19.40
C PRO A 81 -0.40 0.20 -19.55
N VAL A 82 -1.27 0.54 -20.50
CA VAL A 82 -1.79 1.89 -20.69
C VAL A 82 -3.27 1.89 -20.36
N PHE A 83 -3.64 2.58 -19.29
CA PHE A 83 -5.01 2.65 -18.80
C PHE A 83 -5.68 3.97 -19.20
N LYS A 84 -6.92 3.92 -19.69
CA LYS A 84 -7.74 5.11 -19.97
C LYS A 84 -8.62 5.49 -18.78
N SER A 85 -8.89 4.55 -17.88
CA SER A 85 -9.69 4.75 -16.67
C SER A 85 -9.27 3.82 -15.53
N TRP A 86 -9.71 4.11 -14.31
CA TRP A 86 -9.47 3.23 -13.16
C TRP A 86 -10.24 1.91 -13.22
N THR A 87 -11.28 1.80 -14.06
CA THR A 87 -12.01 0.54 -14.28
C THR A 87 -11.22 -0.42 -15.17
N GLU A 88 -10.35 0.12 -16.03
CA GLU A 88 -9.44 -0.69 -16.88
C GLU A 88 -8.16 -1.09 -16.14
N ALA A 89 -7.85 -0.41 -15.04
CA ALA A 89 -6.62 -0.57 -14.25
C ALA A 89 -6.75 -1.70 -13.22
#